data_AF-A0A2W0BGS1-F1
#
_entry.id   AF-A0A2W0BGS1-F1
#
_cell.length_a   1.000
_cell.length_b   1.000
_cell.length_c   1.000
_cell.angle_alpha   90.00
_cell.angle_beta   90.00
_cell.angle_gamma   90.00
#
_symmetry.space_group_name_H-M   'P 1'
#
loop_
_entity.id
_entity.type
_entity.pdbx_description
1 polymer ?
#
loop_
_entity_poly.entity_id
_entity_poly.type
_entity_poly.pdbx_seq_one_letter_code
_entity_poly.pdbx_strand_id
1 'polypeptide(L)'
;MRVMRGQPTKLSLSAKLSRLSGRMRDSEWRRYGTLLLAGKGIGIGLVLLIVAFSSGLLGTRVLAAETGVKAADIVNPINTVWTLIAAFLVFGMQVGFTMLEAGFSRARETVNVLMECIVDTCLCGLLFYAFGFAFMFSHGNGFIGYHWFFLKDAPTTYEATGVAFMAFWLFQFAFADTCSTITSGAMVGRTGFVGDLLYSVAVSGFIYPIIGHWAWGPDGFLALMGSPGQFLPGLGM
;
A
#
# COMPACT_ATOMS: atom_id res chain seq x y z
N MET A 1 48.81 17.47 -32.76
CA MET A 1 48.72 18.58 -31.79
C MET A 1 47.30 18.61 -31.22
N ARG A 2 47.18 18.40 -29.90
CA ARG A 2 46.02 18.56 -29.00
C ARG A 2 44.71 17.76 -29.22
N VAL A 3 44.63 16.68 -28.45
CA VAL A 3 43.41 16.09 -27.87
C VAL A 3 42.57 17.15 -27.15
N MET A 4 41.26 17.19 -27.39
CA MET A 4 40.27 17.78 -26.48
C MET A 4 39.21 16.73 -26.16
N ARG A 5 39.49 15.93 -25.12
CA ARG A 5 38.49 15.18 -24.35
C ARG A 5 37.58 16.20 -23.67
N GLY A 6 36.29 16.21 -23.99
CA GLY A 6 35.25 16.93 -23.23
C GLY A 6 34.47 15.95 -22.36
N GLN A 7 34.70 15.99 -21.05
CA GLN A 7 34.01 15.22 -20.02
C GLN A 7 32.48 15.49 -20.00
N PRO A 8 31.64 14.53 -19.56
CA PRO A 8 30.22 14.79 -19.31
C PRO A 8 30.09 15.62 -18.02
N THR A 9 29.94 16.93 -18.14
CA THR A 9 29.66 17.80 -17.01
C THR A 9 28.26 17.48 -16.45
N LYS A 10 28.21 16.84 -15.27
CA LYS A 10 26.98 16.72 -14.48
C LYS A 10 26.46 18.13 -14.22
N LEU A 11 25.41 18.52 -14.93
CA LEU A 11 24.81 19.85 -14.82
C LEU A 11 24.27 20.07 -13.41
N SER A 12 24.71 21.16 -12.77
CA SER A 12 24.18 21.66 -11.50
C SER A 12 22.66 21.86 -11.57
N LEU A 13 21.94 21.65 -10.46
CA LEU A 13 20.48 21.83 -10.38
C LEU A 13 20.04 23.19 -10.90
N SER A 14 20.79 24.25 -10.60
CA SER A 14 20.53 25.61 -11.09
C SER A 14 20.68 25.73 -12.60
N ALA A 15 21.62 24.99 -13.21
CA ALA A 15 21.83 24.93 -14.65
C ALA A 15 20.76 24.06 -15.36
N LYS A 16 20.20 23.07 -14.67
CA LYS A 16 19.04 22.31 -15.16
C LYS A 16 17.77 23.15 -15.11
N LEU A 17 17.54 23.88 -14.02
CA LEU A 17 16.41 24.80 -13.83
C LEU A 17 16.41 25.95 -14.82
N SER A 18 17.57 26.58 -15.08
CA SER A 18 17.67 27.66 -16.08
C SER A 18 17.46 27.17 -17.51
N ARG A 19 17.88 25.94 -17.83
CA ARG A 19 17.58 25.30 -19.11
C ARG A 19 16.12 24.89 -19.24
N LEU A 20 15.50 24.45 -18.15
CA LEU A 20 14.08 24.12 -18.13
C LEU A 20 13.22 25.39 -18.31
N SER A 21 13.59 26.51 -17.66
CA SER A 21 12.89 27.79 -17.84
C SER A 21 13.06 28.35 -19.25
N GLY A 22 14.25 28.17 -19.86
CA GLY A 22 14.47 28.48 -21.27
C GLY A 22 13.61 27.65 -22.21
N ARG A 23 13.54 26.32 -21.99
CA ARG A 23 12.72 25.40 -22.79
C ARG A 23 11.22 25.65 -22.66
N MET A 24 10.74 26.09 -21.49
CA MET A 24 9.33 26.47 -21.31
C MET A 24 8.92 27.72 -22.10
N ARG A 25 9.88 28.50 -22.63
CA ARG A 25 9.63 29.70 -23.43
C ARG A 25 9.45 29.41 -24.92
N ASP A 26 9.86 28.23 -25.40
CA ASP A 26 9.68 27.79 -26.78
C ASP A 26 8.23 27.32 -27.03
N SER A 27 7.61 27.81 -28.12
CA SER A 27 6.21 27.52 -28.43
C SER A 27 5.94 26.03 -28.70
N GLU A 28 6.92 25.32 -29.27
CA GLU A 28 6.84 23.88 -29.53
C GLU A 28 6.93 23.06 -28.25
N TRP A 29 7.82 23.42 -27.31
CA TRP A 29 7.96 22.74 -26.03
C TRP A 29 6.73 22.90 -25.15
N ARG A 30 6.04 24.04 -25.24
CA ARG A 30 4.75 24.23 -24.56
C ARG A 30 3.70 23.27 -25.10
N ARG A 31 3.64 23.05 -26.43
CA ARG A 31 2.72 22.07 -27.05
C ARG A 31 3.02 20.63 -26.64
N TYR A 32 4.29 20.21 -26.67
CA TYR A 32 4.69 18.88 -26.22
C TYR A 32 4.49 18.68 -24.71
N GLY A 33 4.77 19.70 -23.90
CA GLY A 33 4.54 19.68 -22.46
C GLY A 33 3.06 19.59 -22.10
N THR A 34 2.20 20.37 -22.78
CA THR A 34 0.75 20.27 -22.57
C THR A 34 0.20 18.94 -23.07
N LEU A 35 0.70 18.37 -24.17
CA LEU A 35 0.32 17.04 -24.65
C LEU A 35 0.69 15.92 -23.67
N LEU A 36 1.91 15.95 -23.10
CA LEU A 36 2.35 14.95 -22.13
C LEU A 36 1.59 15.03 -20.80
N LEU A 37 1.34 16.24 -20.30
CA LEU A 37 0.56 16.46 -19.09
C LEU A 37 -0.92 16.13 -19.30
N ALA A 38 -1.48 16.48 -20.45
CA ALA A 38 -2.85 16.12 -20.82
C ALA A 38 -3.00 14.60 -20.95
N GLY A 39 -2.06 13.90 -21.58
CA GLY A 39 -2.09 12.44 -21.69
C GLY A 39 -2.06 11.75 -20.32
N LYS A 40 -1.19 12.19 -19.41
CA LYS A 40 -1.16 11.69 -18.02
C LYS A 40 -2.44 12.02 -17.26
N GLY A 41 -2.96 13.24 -17.41
CA GLY A 41 -4.22 13.67 -16.78
C GLY A 41 -5.42 12.86 -17.28
N ILE A 42 -5.50 12.59 -18.58
CA ILE A 42 -6.53 11.74 -19.19
C ILE A 42 -6.40 10.30 -18.68
N GLY A 43 -5.20 9.75 -18.58
CA GLY A 43 -4.96 8.42 -18.04
C GLY A 43 -5.40 8.29 -16.58
N ILE A 44 -5.02 9.24 -15.72
CA ILE A 44 -5.46 9.29 -14.32
C ILE A 44 -6.98 9.46 -14.24
N GLY A 45 -7.56 10.33 -15.06
CA GLY A 45 -9.01 10.53 -15.14
C GLY A 45 -9.76 9.26 -15.56
N LEU A 46 -9.25 8.50 -16.53
CA LEU A 46 -9.80 7.22 -16.96
C LEU A 46 -9.75 6.17 -15.85
N VAL A 47 -8.63 6.08 -15.13
CA VAL A 47 -8.50 5.16 -13.98
C VAL A 47 -9.51 5.54 -12.89
N LEU A 48 -9.62 6.83 -12.54
CA LEU A 48 -10.60 7.30 -11.56
C LEU A 48 -12.05 7.06 -12.01
N LEU A 49 -12.33 7.20 -13.31
CA LEU A 49 -13.64 6.87 -13.87
C LEU A 49 -13.95 5.37 -13.83
N ILE A 50 -12.97 4.52 -14.12
CA ILE A 50 -13.13 3.06 -14.04
C ILE A 50 -13.37 2.65 -12.59
N VAL A 51 -12.62 3.22 -11.64
CA VAL A 51 -12.85 3.00 -10.20
C VAL A 51 -14.26 3.47 -9.81
N ALA A 52 -14.65 4.70 -10.17
CA ALA A 52 -15.97 5.23 -9.85
C ALA A 52 -17.12 4.43 -10.50
N PHE A 53 -16.93 3.97 -11.73
CA PHE A 53 -17.90 3.18 -12.49
C PHE A 53 -18.02 1.75 -11.93
N SER A 54 -16.90 1.13 -11.56
CA SER A 54 -16.89 -0.20 -10.93
C SER A 54 -17.58 -0.20 -9.56
N SER A 55 -17.36 0.86 -8.76
CA SER A 55 -18.07 1.08 -7.49
C SER A 55 -19.57 1.31 -7.69
N GLY A 56 -19.97 1.93 -8.80
CA GLY A 56 -21.38 2.20 -9.12
C GLY A 56 -22.17 0.99 -9.65
N LEU A 57 -21.51 0.00 -10.26
CA LEU A 57 -22.16 -1.19 -10.82
C LEU A 57 -22.30 -2.33 -9.79
N LEU A 58 -21.42 -2.38 -8.78
CA LEU A 58 -21.38 -3.42 -7.75
C LEU A 58 -21.79 -2.94 -6.34
N GLY A 59 -21.89 -1.62 -6.14
CA GLY A 59 -22.29 -0.99 -4.88
C GLY A 59 -23.75 -0.56 -4.91
N THR A 60 -24.57 -1.12 -4.02
CA THR A 60 -25.88 -0.58 -3.70
C THR A 60 -25.74 0.86 -3.20
N ARG A 61 -26.58 1.78 -3.71
CA ARG A 61 -26.62 3.17 -3.23
C ARG A 61 -27.11 3.18 -1.79
N VAL A 62 -26.25 3.55 -0.84
CA VAL A 62 -26.65 3.84 0.53
C VAL A 62 -27.41 5.17 0.50
N LEU A 63 -28.75 5.09 0.57
CA LEU A 63 -29.58 6.22 0.96
C LEU A 63 -29.24 6.50 2.43
N ALA A 64 -28.57 7.61 2.70
CA ALA A 64 -28.34 8.06 4.07
C ALA A 64 -29.69 8.37 4.72
N ALA A 65 -30.24 7.42 5.46
CA ALA A 65 -31.24 7.71 6.47
C ALA A 65 -30.50 8.40 7.62
N GLU A 66 -30.89 9.63 7.95
CA GLU A 66 -30.45 10.30 9.16
C GLU A 66 -30.90 9.50 10.39
N THR A 67 -30.06 8.61 10.88
CA THR A 67 -30.16 8.10 12.25
C THR A 67 -29.17 8.87 13.11
N GLY A 68 -29.69 9.67 14.04
CA GLY A 68 -28.95 10.52 14.97
C GLY A 68 -28.08 9.75 15.96
N VAL A 69 -26.95 9.24 15.49
CA VAL A 69 -25.80 8.89 16.32
C VAL A 69 -24.65 9.76 15.82
N LYS A 70 -24.10 10.62 16.68
CA LYS A 70 -22.94 11.43 16.28
C LYS A 70 -21.81 10.45 15.96
N ALA A 71 -21.12 10.64 14.85
CA ALA A 71 -19.97 9.79 14.48
C ALA A 71 -18.92 9.69 15.61
N ALA A 72 -18.87 10.68 16.50
CA ALA A 72 -18.02 10.72 17.69
C ALA A 72 -18.45 9.79 18.85
N ASP A 73 -19.70 9.30 18.87
CA ASP A 73 -20.18 8.40 19.92
C ASP A 73 -19.77 6.93 19.66
N ILE A 74 -19.45 6.59 18.41
CA ILE A 74 -19.03 5.24 17.99
C ILE A 74 -17.53 5.20 17.68
N VAL A 75 -17.01 6.23 16.99
CA VAL A 75 -15.59 6.33 16.63
C VAL A 75 -14.91 7.29 17.59
N ASN A 76 -13.93 6.79 18.35
CA ASN A 76 -13.08 7.62 19.18
C ASN A 76 -12.11 8.42 18.28
N PRO A 77 -12.24 9.76 18.20
CA PRO A 77 -11.42 10.55 17.30
C PRO A 77 -9.94 10.56 17.71
N ILE A 78 -9.66 10.50 19.02
CA ILE A 78 -8.29 10.52 19.56
C ILE A 78 -7.56 9.24 19.17
N ASN A 79 -8.19 8.09 19.38
CA ASN A 79 -7.62 6.80 19.00
C ASN A 79 -7.42 6.72 17.49
N THR A 80 -8.40 7.20 16.71
CA THR A 80 -8.30 7.20 15.24
C THR A 80 -7.16 8.09 14.75
N VAL A 81 -6.99 9.29 15.31
CA VAL A 81 -5.87 10.18 14.97
C VAL A 81 -4.53 9.53 15.32
N TRP A 82 -4.42 8.92 16.50
CA TRP A 82 -3.22 8.21 16.90
C TRP A 82 -2.88 7.06 15.95
N THR A 83 -3.88 6.24 15.60
CA THR A 83 -3.70 5.13 14.64
C THR A 83 -3.26 5.64 13.27
N LEU A 84 -3.80 6.76 12.79
CA LEU A 84 -3.37 7.37 11.53
C LEU A 84 -1.92 7.87 11.59
N ILE A 85 -1.54 8.55 12.68
CA ILE A 85 -0.14 8.98 12.89
C ILE A 85 0.79 7.76 12.89
N ALA A 86 0.42 6.71 13.62
CA ALA A 86 1.19 5.47 13.65
C ALA A 86 1.26 4.82 12.26
N ALA A 87 0.16 4.80 11.49
CA ALA A 87 0.12 4.28 10.13
C ALA A 87 1.08 5.04 9.20
N PHE A 88 1.14 6.39 9.30
CA PHE A 88 2.09 7.18 8.52
C PHE A 88 3.55 6.94 8.93
N LEU A 89 3.82 6.71 10.22
CA LEU A 89 5.17 6.37 10.69
C LEU A 89 5.62 5.01 10.16
N VAL A 90 4.74 4.01 10.21
CA VAL A 90 5.01 2.67 9.67
C VAL A 90 5.16 2.73 8.15
N PHE A 91 4.30 3.46 7.45
CA PHE A 91 4.46 3.68 6.01
C PHE A 91 5.77 4.41 5.67
N GLY A 92 6.26 5.28 6.57
CA GLY A 92 7.59 5.87 6.47
C GLY A 92 8.73 4.86 6.45
N MET A 93 8.54 3.65 7.01
CA MET A 93 9.50 2.55 6.91
C MET A 93 9.73 2.12 5.46
N GLN A 94 8.73 2.28 4.58
CA GLN A 94 8.85 1.92 3.17
C GLN A 94 9.95 2.72 2.47
N VAL A 95 10.04 4.01 2.77
CA VAL A 95 11.14 4.86 2.29
C VAL A 95 12.48 4.40 2.86
N GLY A 96 12.50 4.00 4.14
CA GLY A 96 13.68 3.46 4.81
C GLY A 96 14.21 2.18 4.16
N PHE A 97 13.34 1.20 3.91
CA PHE A 97 13.71 -0.04 3.24
C PHE A 97 14.15 0.20 1.80
N THR A 98 13.44 1.05 1.06
CA THR A 98 13.83 1.41 -0.31
C THR A 98 15.26 1.99 -0.36
N MET A 99 15.61 2.86 0.59
CA MET A 99 16.97 3.39 0.70
C MET A 99 18.00 2.34 1.11
N LEU A 100 17.64 1.41 1.98
CA LEU A 100 18.50 0.33 2.44
C LEU A 100 18.79 -0.67 1.31
N GLU A 101 17.77 -1.10 0.57
CA GLU A 101 17.90 -2.00 -0.58
C GLU A 101 18.71 -1.35 -1.71
N ALA A 102 18.42 -0.08 -2.01
CA ALA A 102 19.21 0.70 -2.95
C ALA A 102 20.69 0.82 -2.51
N GLY A 103 20.93 1.00 -1.20
CA GLY A 103 22.26 1.12 -0.63
C GLY A 103 23.10 -0.16 -0.69
N PHE A 104 22.47 -1.33 -0.50
CA PHE A 104 23.15 -2.63 -0.63
C PHE A 104 23.19 -3.16 -2.06
N SER A 105 22.36 -2.62 -2.96
CA SER A 105 22.37 -2.98 -4.38
C SER A 105 23.65 -2.52 -5.09
N ARG A 106 24.00 -3.20 -6.19
CA ARG A 106 25.06 -2.72 -7.08
C ARG A 106 24.57 -1.47 -7.83
N ALA A 107 25.44 -0.47 -7.98
CA ALA A 107 25.10 0.82 -8.60
C ALA A 107 24.42 0.76 -9.99
N ARG A 108 24.65 -0.32 -10.74
CA ARG A 108 24.01 -0.54 -12.05
C ARG A 108 22.56 -1.03 -11.95
N GLU A 109 22.19 -1.69 -10.86
CA GLU A 109 20.87 -2.28 -10.63
C GLU A 109 19.99 -1.41 -9.71
N THR A 110 20.55 -0.38 -9.07
CA THR A 110 19.85 0.46 -8.10
C THR A 110 18.55 1.07 -8.66
N VAL A 111 18.52 1.46 -9.93
CA VAL A 111 17.30 2.00 -10.55
C VAL A 111 16.22 0.93 -10.66
N ASN A 112 16.59 -0.33 -10.93
CA ASN A 112 15.64 -1.43 -11.02
C ASN A 112 15.04 -1.73 -9.64
N VAL A 113 15.90 -1.82 -8.61
CA VAL A 113 15.48 -2.02 -7.21
C VAL A 113 14.53 -0.92 -6.74
N LEU A 114 14.84 0.35 -7.02
CA LEU A 114 13.95 1.46 -6.66
C LEU A 114 12.58 1.36 -7.34
N MET A 115 12.52 0.88 -8.58
CA MET A 115 11.26 0.68 -9.30
C MET A 115 10.48 -0.52 -8.73
N GLU A 116 11.18 -1.59 -8.36
CA GLU A 116 10.60 -2.77 -7.71
C GLU A 116 9.92 -2.39 -6.39
N CYS A 117 10.59 -1.65 -5.49
CA CYS A 117 9.99 -1.24 -4.22
C CYS A 117 8.71 -0.39 -4.40
N ILE A 118 8.68 0.51 -5.41
CA ILE A 118 7.49 1.34 -5.67
C ILE A 118 6.34 0.49 -6.21
N VAL A 119 6.64 -0.41 -7.14
CA VAL A 119 5.63 -1.30 -7.73
C VAL A 119 5.10 -2.28 -6.69
N ASP A 120 5.97 -2.79 -5.82
CA ASP A 120 5.62 -3.67 -4.70
C ASP A 120 4.58 -3.01 -3.79
N THR A 121 4.83 -1.76 -3.36
CA THR A 121 3.86 -1.02 -2.52
C THR A 121 2.53 -0.78 -3.20
N CYS A 122 2.55 -0.42 -4.49
CA CYS A 122 1.30 -0.26 -5.24
C CYS A 122 0.54 -1.58 -5.37
N LEU A 123 1.25 -2.67 -5.63
CA LEU A 123 0.65 -3.99 -5.77
C LEU A 123 0.11 -4.50 -4.43
N CYS A 124 0.89 -4.37 -3.35
CA CYS A 124 0.47 -4.67 -1.99
C CYS A 124 -0.81 -3.90 -1.64
N GLY A 125 -0.87 -2.60 -1.92
CA GLY A 125 -2.06 -1.79 -1.65
C GLY A 125 -3.30 -2.28 -2.37
N LEU A 126 -3.18 -2.64 -3.66
CA LEU A 126 -4.28 -3.17 -4.45
C LEU A 126 -4.75 -4.56 -3.98
N LEU A 127 -3.82 -5.46 -3.67
CA LEU A 127 -4.14 -6.82 -3.24
C LEU A 127 -4.71 -6.84 -1.83
N PHE A 128 -4.12 -6.05 -0.92
CA PHE A 128 -4.58 -5.92 0.44
C PHE A 128 -5.95 -5.23 0.51
N TYR A 129 -6.22 -4.28 -0.38
CA TYR A 129 -7.56 -3.73 -0.59
C TYR A 129 -8.55 -4.77 -1.13
N ALA A 130 -8.17 -5.53 -2.17
CA ALA A 130 -9.08 -6.45 -2.85
C ALA A 130 -9.47 -7.65 -1.97
N PHE A 131 -8.49 -8.31 -1.33
CA PHE A 131 -8.73 -9.53 -0.56
C PHE A 131 -7.81 -9.74 0.65
N GLY A 132 -6.63 -9.11 0.72
CA GLY A 132 -5.73 -9.32 1.85
C GLY A 132 -6.33 -8.89 3.19
N PHE A 133 -7.01 -7.75 3.26
CA PHE A 133 -7.69 -7.35 4.50
C PHE A 133 -8.82 -8.31 4.89
N ALA A 134 -9.57 -8.80 3.89
CA ALA A 134 -10.64 -9.78 4.09
C ALA A 134 -10.10 -11.08 4.69
N PHE A 135 -8.99 -11.60 4.17
CA PHE A 135 -8.39 -12.82 4.70
C PHE A 135 -7.83 -12.65 6.11
N MET A 136 -7.26 -11.48 6.43
CA MET A 136 -6.55 -11.25 7.68
C MET A 136 -7.48 -10.88 8.85
N PHE A 137 -8.37 -9.91 8.66
CA PHE A 137 -9.14 -9.29 9.76
C PHE A 137 -10.64 -9.52 9.68
N SER A 138 -11.13 -10.22 8.67
CA SER A 138 -12.55 -10.58 8.64
C SER A 138 -12.87 -11.79 9.51
N HIS A 139 -14.13 -11.89 9.91
CA HIS A 139 -14.67 -13.09 10.56
C HIS A 139 -14.69 -14.27 9.59
N GLY A 140 -14.50 -15.47 10.10
CA GLY A 140 -14.44 -16.67 9.28
C GLY A 140 -14.23 -17.95 10.08
N ASN A 141 -13.21 -18.72 9.70
CA ASN A 141 -12.79 -19.90 10.45
C ASN A 141 -11.45 -19.62 11.16
N GLY A 142 -10.94 -20.57 11.95
CA GLY A 142 -9.67 -20.43 12.65
C GLY A 142 -8.44 -20.13 11.77
N PHE A 143 -8.55 -20.31 10.46
CA PHE A 143 -7.45 -20.23 9.50
C PHE A 143 -7.55 -19.06 8.51
N ILE A 144 -8.75 -18.56 8.18
CA ILE A 144 -8.94 -17.51 7.18
C ILE A 144 -10.32 -16.82 7.33
N GLY A 145 -10.34 -15.50 7.11
CA GLY A 145 -11.57 -14.69 7.05
C GLY A 145 -12.29 -14.79 5.69
N TYR A 146 -13.62 -14.62 5.70
CA TYR A 146 -14.48 -14.78 4.50
C TYR A 146 -15.35 -13.57 4.13
N HIS A 147 -15.28 -12.45 4.87
CA HIS A 147 -16.09 -11.26 4.58
C HIS A 147 -15.23 -10.03 4.24
N TRP A 148 -15.88 -8.97 3.75
CA TRP A 148 -15.26 -7.67 3.41
C TRP A 148 -14.25 -7.68 2.24
N PHE A 149 -14.45 -8.54 1.25
CA PHE A 149 -13.73 -8.43 -0.03
C PHE A 149 -13.99 -7.06 -0.68
N PHE A 150 -12.94 -6.42 -1.19
CA PHE A 150 -12.95 -5.04 -1.71
C PHE A 150 -13.44 -3.99 -0.70
N LEU A 151 -13.36 -4.29 0.61
CA LEU A 151 -13.92 -3.49 1.70
C LEU A 151 -15.42 -3.23 1.53
N LYS A 152 -16.13 -4.11 0.81
CA LYS A 152 -17.58 -4.02 0.65
C LYS A 152 -18.26 -4.35 1.99
N ASP A 153 -19.29 -3.57 2.32
CA ASP A 153 -20.07 -3.70 3.55
C ASP A 153 -19.22 -3.57 4.85
N ALA A 154 -18.13 -2.79 4.78
CA ALA A 154 -17.28 -2.50 5.93
C ALA A 154 -18.04 -1.68 7.00
N PRO A 155 -17.97 -2.08 8.28
CA PRO A 155 -18.56 -1.32 9.39
C PRO A 155 -17.85 0.02 9.62
N THR A 156 -18.45 0.90 10.42
CA THR A 156 -17.90 2.23 10.74
C THR A 156 -16.63 2.14 11.61
N THR A 157 -16.58 1.17 12.51
CA THR A 157 -15.41 0.84 13.34
C THR A 157 -15.00 -0.60 13.14
N TYR A 158 -13.71 -0.88 13.33
CA TYR A 158 -13.24 -2.26 13.44
C TYR A 158 -13.56 -2.80 14.83
N GLU A 159 -14.49 -3.75 14.92
CA GLU A 159 -14.95 -4.35 16.18
C GLU A 159 -15.25 -3.30 17.29
N ALA A 160 -15.02 -3.67 18.54
CA ALA A 160 -15.16 -2.80 19.71
C ALA A 160 -13.95 -1.86 19.94
N THR A 161 -13.04 -1.70 18.96
CA THR A 161 -11.83 -0.87 19.14
C THR A 161 -12.14 0.63 19.18
N GLY A 162 -13.28 1.05 18.63
CA GLY A 162 -13.63 2.46 18.48
C GLY A 162 -12.75 3.21 17.47
N VAL A 163 -11.90 2.52 16.71
CA VAL A 163 -11.08 3.11 15.64
C VAL A 163 -11.84 3.04 14.33
N ALA A 164 -11.79 4.12 13.55
CA ALA A 164 -12.40 4.14 12.22
C ALA A 164 -11.86 3.00 11.36
N PHE A 165 -12.75 2.25 10.70
CA PHE A 165 -12.38 1.06 9.94
C PHE A 165 -11.30 1.36 8.88
N MET A 166 -11.41 2.49 8.17
CA MET A 166 -10.41 2.91 7.18
C MET A 166 -9.05 3.27 7.79
N ALA A 167 -9.02 3.80 9.01
CA ALA A 167 -7.76 4.10 9.69
C ALA A 167 -7.06 2.81 10.12
N PHE A 168 -7.83 1.82 10.60
CA PHE A 168 -7.31 0.49 10.91
C PHE A 168 -6.83 -0.22 9.65
N TRP A 169 -7.58 -0.17 8.54
CA TRP A 169 -7.15 -0.72 7.25
C TRP A 169 -5.82 -0.11 6.79
N LEU A 170 -5.68 1.22 6.84
CA LEU A 170 -4.45 1.91 6.42
C LEU A 170 -3.25 1.49 7.29
N PHE A 171 -3.47 1.39 8.61
CA PHE A 171 -2.45 0.92 9.54
C PHE A 171 -1.96 -0.49 9.16
N GLN A 172 -2.88 -1.41 8.92
CA GLN A 172 -2.53 -2.80 8.58
C GLN A 172 -1.95 -2.97 7.18
N PHE A 173 -2.39 -2.16 6.23
CA PHE A 173 -1.76 -2.08 4.91
C PHE A 173 -0.27 -1.73 5.04
N ALA A 174 0.10 -0.77 5.88
CA ALA A 174 1.49 -0.38 6.07
C ALA A 174 2.36 -1.53 6.66
N PHE A 175 1.78 -2.39 7.52
CA PHE A 175 2.47 -3.60 8.01
C PHE A 175 2.59 -4.69 6.93
N ALA A 176 1.56 -4.88 6.12
CA ALA A 176 1.61 -5.83 5.00
C ALA A 176 2.68 -5.42 3.97
N ASP A 177 2.73 -4.14 3.61
CA ASP A 177 3.74 -3.54 2.73
C ASP A 177 5.17 -3.70 3.29
N THR A 178 5.34 -3.41 4.57
CA THR A 178 6.60 -3.63 5.28
C THR A 178 7.05 -5.09 5.21
N CYS A 179 6.15 -6.04 5.40
CA CYS A 179 6.47 -7.46 5.33
C CYS A 179 6.87 -7.91 3.91
N SER A 180 6.17 -7.40 2.89
CA SER A 180 6.51 -7.67 1.48
C SER A 180 7.93 -7.19 1.17
N THR A 181 8.24 -5.96 1.58
CA THR A 181 9.50 -5.30 1.28
C THR A 181 10.69 -5.96 1.99
N ILE A 182 10.56 -6.37 3.25
CA ILE A 182 11.64 -7.10 3.96
C ILE A 182 12.10 -8.33 3.17
N THR A 183 11.14 -9.04 2.57
CA THR A 183 11.42 -10.26 1.83
C THR A 183 11.97 -9.94 0.43
N SER A 184 11.51 -8.86 -0.22
CA SER A 184 12.12 -8.32 -1.45
C SER A 184 13.60 -8.01 -1.20
N GLY A 185 13.91 -7.30 -0.11
CA GLY A 185 15.26 -6.99 0.32
C GLY A 185 16.18 -8.21 0.46
N ALA A 186 15.64 -9.36 0.88
CA ALA A 186 16.41 -10.61 0.99
C ALA A 186 16.78 -11.22 -0.37
N MET A 187 16.02 -10.90 -1.43
CA MET A 187 16.19 -11.44 -2.78
C MET A 187 17.00 -10.52 -3.71
N VAL A 188 17.31 -9.30 -3.26
CA VAL A 188 18.01 -8.26 -4.04
C VAL A 188 19.22 -8.82 -4.78
N GLY A 189 19.19 -8.64 -6.11
CA GLY A 189 20.30 -8.98 -7.00
C GLY A 189 20.41 -10.45 -7.37
N ARG A 190 19.41 -11.30 -7.05
CA ARG A 190 19.33 -12.71 -7.46
C ARG A 190 18.04 -13.05 -8.21
N THR A 191 16.96 -12.30 -7.96
CA THR A 191 15.69 -12.39 -8.69
C THR A 191 15.64 -11.33 -9.78
N GLY A 192 14.79 -11.56 -10.79
CA GLY A 192 14.44 -10.54 -11.78
C GLY A 192 13.05 -9.98 -11.48
N PHE A 193 12.74 -8.83 -12.08
CA PHE A 193 11.50 -8.07 -11.89
C PHE A 193 10.19 -8.90 -11.87
N VAL A 194 10.06 -9.88 -12.77
CA VAL A 194 8.86 -10.73 -12.84
C VAL A 194 8.75 -11.66 -11.63
N GLY A 195 9.89 -12.13 -11.12
CA GLY A 195 9.95 -12.92 -9.89
C GLY A 195 9.48 -12.11 -8.68
N ASP A 196 9.92 -10.86 -8.58
CA ASP A 196 9.52 -9.96 -7.49
C ASP A 196 8.03 -9.64 -7.54
N LEU A 197 7.47 -9.44 -8.74
CA LEU A 197 6.02 -9.23 -8.91
C LEU A 197 5.20 -10.45 -8.48
N LEU A 198 5.58 -11.65 -8.92
CA LEU A 198 4.87 -12.89 -8.55
C LEU A 198 4.96 -13.17 -7.05
N TYR A 199 6.14 -12.92 -6.47
CA TYR A 199 6.38 -13.03 -5.04
C TYR A 199 5.50 -12.03 -4.25
N SER A 200 5.47 -10.77 -4.66
CA SER A 200 4.63 -9.73 -4.04
C SER A 200 3.15 -10.10 -4.04
N VAL A 201 2.65 -10.67 -5.16
CA VAL A 201 1.28 -11.19 -5.23
C VAL A 201 1.05 -12.30 -4.20
N ALA A 202 1.98 -13.25 -4.11
CA ALA A 202 1.86 -14.37 -3.20
C ALA A 202 1.88 -13.94 -1.73
N VAL A 203 2.80 -13.04 -1.35
CA VAL A 203 2.95 -12.62 0.05
C VAL A 203 1.88 -11.63 0.46
N SER A 204 1.74 -10.51 -0.25
CA SER A 204 0.79 -9.46 0.11
C SER A 204 -0.67 -9.91 -0.05
N GLY A 205 -0.91 -10.83 -0.97
CA GLY A 205 -2.25 -11.35 -1.26
C GLY A 205 -2.67 -12.55 -0.41
N PHE A 206 -1.77 -13.50 -0.12
CA PHE A 206 -2.14 -14.78 0.48
C PHE A 206 -1.34 -15.10 1.74
N ILE A 207 -0.01 -15.20 1.64
CA ILE A 207 0.80 -15.74 2.74
C ILE A 207 0.71 -14.85 3.98
N TYR A 208 0.95 -13.54 3.84
CA TYR A 208 0.92 -12.62 4.97
C TYR A 208 -0.49 -12.48 5.56
N PRO A 209 -1.57 -12.23 4.77
CA PRO A 209 -2.92 -12.18 5.30
C PRO A 209 -3.39 -13.44 6.04
N ILE A 210 -3.10 -14.63 5.51
CA ILE A 210 -3.54 -15.90 6.10
C ILE A 210 -2.82 -16.15 7.43
N ILE A 211 -1.50 -15.97 7.48
CA ILE A 211 -0.73 -16.13 8.72
C ILE A 211 -1.14 -15.04 9.74
N GLY A 212 -1.38 -13.81 9.26
CA GLY A 212 -1.89 -12.72 10.06
C GLY A 212 -3.24 -13.05 10.70
N HIS A 213 -4.13 -13.74 9.98
CA HIS A 213 -5.40 -14.19 10.53
C HIS A 213 -5.22 -15.13 11.72
N TRP A 214 -4.25 -16.05 11.66
CA TRP A 214 -4.04 -17.02 12.73
C TRP A 214 -3.66 -16.33 14.03
N ALA A 215 -2.78 -15.32 13.96
CA ALA A 215 -2.21 -14.64 15.11
C ALA A 215 -3.03 -13.43 15.60
N TRP A 216 -3.67 -12.70 14.69
CA TRP A 216 -4.31 -11.40 14.98
C TRP A 216 -5.73 -11.27 14.44
N GLY A 217 -6.23 -12.27 13.72
CA GLY A 217 -7.62 -12.32 13.29
C GLY A 217 -8.55 -12.55 14.49
N PRO A 218 -9.81 -12.08 14.43
CA PRO A 218 -10.78 -12.23 15.52
C PRO A 218 -11.03 -13.70 15.87
N ASP A 219 -11.04 -14.56 14.84
CA ASP A 219 -11.28 -16.00 14.97
C ASP A 219 -10.00 -16.84 14.91
N GLY A 220 -8.82 -16.21 14.84
CA GLY A 220 -7.55 -16.88 14.60
C GLY A 220 -7.23 -17.97 15.62
N PHE A 221 -6.83 -19.16 15.16
CA PHE A 221 -6.59 -20.27 16.07
C PHE A 221 -5.44 -20.02 17.07
N LEU A 222 -4.43 -19.23 16.70
CA LEU A 222 -3.36 -18.82 17.62
C LEU A 222 -3.82 -17.68 18.53
N ALA A 223 -4.65 -16.77 18.03
CA ALA A 223 -5.23 -15.67 18.80
C ALA A 223 -6.16 -16.20 19.92
N LEU A 224 -6.93 -17.25 19.63
CA LEU A 224 -7.85 -17.90 20.56
C LEU A 224 -7.20 -19.03 21.38
N MET A 225 -5.89 -19.27 21.19
CA MET A 225 -5.18 -20.33 21.89
C MET A 225 -5.27 -20.14 23.40
N GLY A 226 -5.64 -21.19 24.13
CA GLY A 226 -5.85 -21.14 25.59
C GLY A 226 -7.25 -20.70 26.04
N SER A 227 -8.11 -20.21 25.14
CA SER A 227 -9.49 -19.90 25.52
C SER A 227 -10.31 -21.18 25.74
N PRO A 228 -11.28 -21.20 26.68
CA PRO A 228 -12.12 -22.36 26.93
C PRO A 228 -12.86 -22.82 25.65
N GLY A 229 -12.66 -24.08 25.25
CA GLY A 229 -13.29 -24.66 24.05
C GLY A 229 -12.58 -24.36 22.72
N GLN A 230 -11.41 -23.72 22.74
CA GLN A 230 -10.61 -23.38 21.56
C GLN A 230 -9.28 -24.15 21.51
N PHE A 231 -8.40 -23.84 20.55
CA PHE A 231 -7.13 -24.55 20.35
C PHE A 231 -6.26 -24.53 21.62
N LEU A 232 -5.80 -25.71 22.08
CA LEU A 232 -5.00 -25.90 23.30
C LEU A 232 -5.52 -25.17 24.56
N PRO A 233 -6.70 -25.56 25.10
CA PRO A 233 -7.30 -24.91 26.28
C PRO A 233 -6.42 -25.00 27.53
N GLY A 234 -5.52 -25.99 27.61
CA GLY A 234 -4.64 -26.19 28.76
C GLY A 234 -3.48 -25.20 28.88
N LEU A 235 -3.30 -24.29 27.92
CA LEU A 235 -2.29 -23.24 27.96
C LEU A 235 -2.86 -21.86 28.36
N GLY A 236 -4.17 -21.70 28.37
CA GLY A 236 -4.80 -20.48 28.88
C GLY A 236 -5.10 -20.60 30.36
N MET A 237 -4.95 -19.49 31.08
CA MET A 237 -5.41 -19.36 32.47
C MET A 237 -6.92 -19.22 32.52
#